data_AF-A0A2X2VBT8-F1
#
_entry.id   AF-A0A2X2VBT8-F1
#
_cell.length_a   1.000
_cell.length_b   1.000
_cell.length_c   1.000
_cell.angle_alpha   90.00
_cell.angle_beta   90.00
_cell.angle_gamma   90.00
#
_symmetry.space_group_name_H-M   'P 1'
#
loop_
_entity.id
_entity.type
_entity.pdbx_description
1 polymer ?
#
loop_
_entity_poly.entity_id
_entity_poly.type
_entity_poly.pdbx_seq_one_letter_code
_entity_poly.pdbx_strand_id
1 'polypeptide(L)' 'MPAHATVSDLDFNVLNTRRVMLKIKQQDGSWLPKGTSVVDEKGNYLVSAVDSGRVFISNIDETPTLYSV' A
#
# COMPACT_ATOMS: atom_id res chain seq x y z
N MET A 1 51.00 -20.05 10.61
CA MET A 1 49.93 -20.12 9.57
C MET A 1 49.31 -21.50 9.67
N PRO A 2 47.98 -21.71 9.57
CA PRO A 2 46.94 -20.81 9.04
C PRO A 2 45.71 -20.60 9.98
N ALA A 3 44.86 -19.63 9.62
CA ALA A 3 43.52 -19.42 10.16
C ALA A 3 42.50 -20.00 9.17
N HIS A 4 41.60 -20.88 9.61
CA HIS A 4 40.53 -21.40 8.75
C HIS A 4 39.24 -21.65 9.53
N ALA A 5 38.13 -21.28 8.88
CA ALA A 5 36.73 -21.50 9.25
C ALA A 5 36.14 -20.60 10.35
N THR A 6 35.92 -19.33 10.02
CA THR A 6 34.80 -18.57 10.62
C THR A 6 33.74 -18.40 9.54
N VAL A 7 32.55 -18.94 9.78
CA VAL A 7 31.33 -18.59 9.04
C VAL A 7 30.60 -17.56 9.91
N SER A 8 30.14 -16.48 9.30
CA SER A 8 29.33 -15.47 9.98
C SER A 8 27.87 -15.66 9.59
N ASP A 9 27.01 -15.85 10.57
CA ASP A 9 25.56 -15.81 10.39
C ASP A 9 25.11 -14.35 10.24
N LEU A 10 24.27 -14.10 9.22
CA LEU A 10 23.69 -12.80 8.95
C LEU A 10 22.19 -12.97 8.75
N ASP A 11 21.44 -12.49 9.73
CA ASP A 11 19.98 -12.49 9.68
C ASP A 11 19.47 -11.27 8.92
N PHE A 12 18.58 -11.52 7.95
CA PHE A 12 17.85 -10.47 7.25
C PHE A 12 16.36 -10.57 7.59
N ASN A 13 15.79 -9.46 8.04
CA ASN A 13 14.35 -9.34 8.17
C ASN A 13 13.71 -9.19 6.80
N VAL A 14 12.73 -10.06 6.49
CA VAL A 14 11.95 -9.99 5.25
C VAL A 14 10.65 -9.26 5.54
N LEU A 15 10.48 -8.09 4.92
CA LEU A 15 9.20 -7.38 4.96
C LEU A 15 8.27 -7.97 3.89
N ASN A 16 7.19 -8.63 4.31
CA ASN A 16 6.13 -9.07 3.41
C ASN A 16 5.06 -8.00 3.29
N THR A 17 4.62 -7.72 2.07
CA THR A 17 3.65 -6.67 1.80
C THR A 17 2.78 -7.06 0.62
N ARG A 18 1.49 -6.74 0.72
CA ARG A 18 0.51 -7.08 -0.31
C ARG A 18 0.05 -5.82 -1.03
N ARG A 19 0.69 -5.57 -2.17
CA ARG A 19 0.36 -4.46 -3.07
C ARG A 19 -0.84 -4.81 -3.94
N VAL A 20 -1.85 -3.95 -3.94
CA VAL A 20 -3.06 -4.15 -4.75
C VAL A 20 -3.43 -2.87 -5.48
N MET A 21 -4.06 -3.04 -6.65
CA MET A 21 -4.70 -1.96 -7.37
C MET A 21 -6.21 -2.14 -7.28
N LEU A 22 -6.88 -1.16 -6.68
CA LEU A 22 -8.33 -1.12 -6.58
C LEU A 22 -8.90 -0.29 -7.73
N LYS A 23 -10.12 -0.64 -8.15
CA LYS A 23 -10.97 0.18 -9.02
C LYS A 23 -12.22 0.56 -8.24
N ILE A 24 -12.38 1.85 -7.97
CA ILE A 24 -13.42 2.35 -7.08
C ILE A 24 -14.50 3.06 -7.91
N LYS A 25 -15.74 2.62 -7.71
CA LYS A 25 -16.94 3.33 -8.17
C LYS A 25 -17.65 3.97 -6.99
N GLN A 26 -18.19 5.16 -7.21
CA GLN A 26 -19.10 5.80 -6.28
C GLN A 26 -20.45 5.08 -6.28
N GLN A 27 -21.31 5.42 -5.31
CA GLN A 27 -22.64 4.83 -5.18
C GLN A 27 -23.53 5.07 -6.41
N ASP A 28 -23.33 6.19 -7.11
CA ASP A 28 -24.01 6.52 -8.37
C ASP A 28 -23.46 5.76 -9.60
N GLY A 29 -22.43 4.92 -9.41
CA GLY A 29 -21.79 4.13 -10.45
C GLY A 29 -20.70 4.87 -11.23
N SER A 30 -20.49 6.17 -10.96
CA SER A 30 -19.40 6.96 -11.52
C SER A 30 -18.04 6.49 -10.99
N TRP A 31 -16.97 6.72 -11.75
CA TRP A 31 -15.61 6.43 -11.27
C TRP A 31 -15.17 7.48 -10.26
N LEU A 32 -14.35 7.06 -9.29
CA LEU A 32 -13.70 8.01 -8.38
C LEU A 32 -12.87 9.03 -9.21
N PRO A 33 -13.08 10.35 -9.04
CA PRO A 33 -12.39 11.36 -9.80
C PRO A 33 -10.87 11.30 -9.62
N LYS A 34 -10.14 11.62 -10.68
CA LYS A 34 -8.68 11.73 -10.61
C LYS A 34 -8.30 12.83 -9.61
N GLY A 35 -7.34 12.54 -8.75
CA GLY A 35 -6.84 13.44 -7.72
C GLY A 35 -7.60 13.38 -6.40
N THR A 36 -8.73 12.66 -6.33
CA THR A 36 -9.44 12.45 -5.05
C THR A 36 -8.53 11.75 -4.06
N SER A 37 -8.46 12.28 -2.84
CA SER A 37 -7.63 11.73 -1.78
C SER A 37 -8.35 10.59 -1.09
N VAL A 38 -7.63 9.49 -0.88
CA VAL A 38 -8.04 8.38 -0.04
C VAL A 38 -7.31 8.49 1.28
N VAL A 39 -8.08 8.48 2.36
CA VAL A 39 -7.60 8.63 3.73
C VAL A 39 -8.05 7.46 4.60
N ASP A 40 -7.40 7.27 5.73
CA ASP A 40 -7.89 6.36 6.78
C ASP A 40 -8.99 7.01 7.63
N GLU A 41 -9.52 6.25 8.60
CA GLU A 41 -10.53 6.70 9.58
C GLU A 41 -10.12 7.96 10.37
N LYS A 42 -8.82 8.23 10.50
CA LYS A 42 -8.26 9.38 11.22
C LYS A 42 -8.00 10.58 10.30
N GLY A 43 -8.30 10.45 9.01
CA GLY A 43 -8.03 11.47 8.00
C GLY A 43 -6.58 11.51 7.52
N ASN A 44 -5.76 10.50 7.86
CA ASN A 44 -4.38 10.44 7.36
C ASN A 44 -4.39 10.08 5.88
N TYR A 45 -3.65 10.85 5.09
CA TYR A 45 -3.48 10.58 3.66
C TYR A 45 -2.82 9.22 3.41
N LEU A 46 -3.46 8.40 2.58
CA LEU A 46 -2.93 7.13 2.13
C LEU A 46 -2.44 7.22 0.68
N VAL A 47 -3.31 7.68 -0.22
CA VAL A 47 -3.06 7.71 -1.67
C VAL A 47 -4.11 8.54 -2.40
N SER A 48 -3.79 9.09 -3.57
CA SER A 48 -4.78 9.71 -4.47
C SER A 48 -5.20 8.79 -5.61
N ALA A 49 -6.47 8.89 -5.98
CA ALA A 49 -7.00 8.29 -7.19
C ALA A 49 -6.27 8.82 -8.43
N VAL A 50 -5.87 7.90 -9.30
CA VAL A 50 -5.32 8.24 -10.62
C VAL A 50 -6.44 8.20 -11.65
N ASP A 51 -6.11 7.92 -12.90
CA ASP A 51 -7.12 7.83 -13.96
C ASP A 51 -8.05 6.62 -13.81
N SER A 52 -9.31 6.80 -14.24
CA SER A 52 -10.35 5.75 -14.27
C SER A 52 -10.65 5.09 -12.91
N GLY A 53 -10.67 5.89 -11.83
CA GLY A 53 -10.99 5.42 -10.48
C GLY A 53 -10.00 4.42 -9.89
N ARG A 54 -8.78 4.35 -10.43
CA ARG A 54 -7.73 3.46 -9.93
C ARG A 54 -7.04 4.04 -8.72
N VAL A 55 -6.80 3.20 -7.72
CA VAL A 55 -6.06 3.54 -6.50
C VAL A 55 -5.03 2.44 -6.23
N PHE A 56 -3.79 2.82 -5.93
CA PHE A 56 -2.72 1.87 -5.62
C PHE A 56 -2.47 1.83 -4.12
N ILE A 57 -2.69 0.66 -3.51
CA ILE A 57 -2.45 0.44 -2.08
C ILE A 57 -1.16 -0.34 -1.92
N SER A 58 -0.22 0.23 -1.18
CA SER A 58 1.11 -0.34 -0.97
C SER A 58 1.09 -1.58 -0.08
N ASN A 59 0.21 -1.65 0.93
CA ASN A 59 0.06 -2.83 1.78
C ASN A 59 -1.38 -2.97 2.30
N ILE A 60 -2.22 -3.76 1.64
CA ILE A 60 -3.64 -3.88 2.01
C ILE A 60 -3.85 -4.51 3.39
N ASP A 61 -2.91 -5.36 3.85
CA ASP A 61 -3.05 -6.07 5.12
C ASP A 61 -2.83 -5.13 6.33
N GLU A 62 -2.18 -3.98 6.12
CA GLU A 62 -2.00 -2.90 7.09
C GLU A 62 -2.89 -1.69 6.80
N THR A 63 -3.74 -1.77 5.76
CA THR A 63 -4.59 -0.65 5.35
C THR A 63 -5.93 -0.70 6.09
N PRO A 64 -6.26 0.31 6.90
CA PRO A 64 -7.54 0.41 7.59
C PRO A 64 -8.69 0.71 6.59
N THR A 65 -9.91 0.87 7.10
CA THR A 65 -11.07 1.31 6.31
C THR A 65 -10.72 2.57 5.50
N LEU A 66 -11.06 2.56 4.21
CA LEU A 66 -10.73 3.61 3.26
C LEU A 66 -11.89 4.59 3.09
N TYR A 67 -11.59 5.88 3.13
CA TYR A 67 -12.54 6.96 2.87
C TYR A 67 -12.01 7.85 1.75
N SER A 68 -12.89 8.32 0.87
CA SER A 68 -12.56 9.34 -0.12
C SER A 68 -13.00 10.72 0.38
N VAL A 69 -12.14 11.72 0.22
CA VAL A 69 -12.40 13.13 0.59
C VAL A 69 -12.08 14.09 -0.55
#